data_AF-A0A0W8GA34-F1
#
_entry.id   AF-A0A0W8GA34-F1
#
_cell.length_a   1.000
_cell.length_b   1.000
_cell.length_c   1.000
_cell.angle_alpha   90.00
_cell.angle_beta   90.00
_cell.angle_gamma   90.00
#
_symmetry.space_group_name_H-M   'P 1'
#
loop_
_entity.id
_entity.type
_entity.pdbx_description
1 polymer ?
#
loop_
_entity_poly.entity_id
_entity_poly.type
_entity_poly.pdbx_seq_one_letter_code
_entity_poly.pdbx_strand_id
1 'polypeptide(L)'
;MVHCRHTNLYFLGGAPMERHFDRRQFLELGAAFGAVLAAQAVFPALAKAAPTRKTLADCQAMTPVQMADASPHVAASWTYLRDVAATIRDPQARSVVQAVLDNPAPTLAARLADAANRAAVCQELSAKGYVKDATPETLLPPLAAGPDAAPQPFRSAPGSGYQSHHSYPGGLATHTACNMKLSLAIFDAYRDVYGFDLDRDTVVVSQMLHDLHKPWVFAWGESGESRPEKPLAGTGEHHPLSVAESIVRGLPAPMVVAQACAHNHPGSPKDEAEVVGWIKAAAILAGVDPEAKGLLAPGGETLPEPRRMEGFVCHLGDHDWVLSVPAAKWCIPVLAAIARERYGMSETDLTAKPFYSFRNYICSQATFMRLYQAYSTEGKAGVAALAEELVKPV
;
A
#
# COMPACT_ATOMS: atom_id res chain seq x y z
N MET A 1 -69.86 16.75 35.77
CA MET A 1 -71.31 16.45 35.83
C MET A 1 -71.90 16.66 34.44
N VAL A 2 -73.07 16.07 34.15
CA VAL A 2 -73.79 16.12 32.85
C VAL A 2 -73.02 15.37 31.74
N HIS A 3 -73.45 14.21 31.20
CA HIS A 3 -74.65 13.85 30.40
C HIS A 3 -74.63 14.40 28.95
N CYS A 4 -75.05 13.68 27.89
CA CYS A 4 -75.60 12.30 27.81
C CYS A 4 -75.60 11.75 26.35
N ARG A 5 -75.64 10.41 26.19
CA ARG A 5 -76.33 9.63 25.09
C ARG A 5 -75.74 9.75 23.66
N HIS A 6 -75.98 8.88 22.68
CA HIS A 6 -76.74 7.61 22.45
C HIS A 6 -76.19 7.00 21.12
N THR A 7 -76.14 5.70 20.75
CA THR A 7 -76.36 4.36 21.36
C THR A 7 -75.63 3.31 20.48
N ASN A 8 -75.30 2.12 20.99
CA ASN A 8 -74.81 0.98 20.18
C ASN A 8 -75.88 0.37 19.25
N LEU A 9 -75.45 -0.20 18.12
CA LEU A 9 -76.08 -1.36 17.48
C LEU A 9 -75.03 -2.19 16.71
N TYR A 10 -75.27 -3.49 16.50
CA TYR A 10 -74.20 -4.49 16.28
C TYR A 10 -74.12 -5.05 14.85
N PHE A 11 -72.87 -5.18 14.38
CA PHE A 11 -72.29 -6.28 13.56
C PHE A 11 -73.05 -6.91 12.37
N LEU A 12 -72.43 -6.75 11.19
CA LEU A 12 -71.88 -7.88 10.40
C LEU A 12 -70.46 -7.49 9.93
N GLY A 13 -69.52 -8.39 9.59
CA GLY A 13 -69.58 -9.86 9.65
C GLY A 13 -68.21 -10.55 9.63
N GLY A 14 -67.23 -10.06 8.85
CA GLY A 14 -65.87 -10.60 8.74
C GLY A 14 -65.12 -10.05 7.51
N ALA A 15 -63.79 -10.15 7.38
CA ALA A 15 -62.78 -10.61 8.34
C ALA A 15 -61.40 -9.96 8.00
N PRO A 16 -60.51 -9.71 8.98
CA PRO A 16 -59.16 -9.22 8.71
C PRO A 16 -58.22 -10.35 8.24
N MET A 17 -57.37 -10.08 7.25
CA MET A 17 -56.40 -11.05 6.73
C MET A 17 -55.10 -10.99 7.55
N GLU A 18 -54.98 -11.82 8.58
CA GLU A 18 -53.73 -12.00 9.33
C GLU A 18 -52.65 -12.62 8.45
N ARG A 19 -51.61 -11.83 8.11
CA ARG A 19 -50.40 -12.35 7.46
C ARG A 19 -49.50 -13.00 8.50
N HIS A 20 -49.74 -14.27 8.79
CA HIS A 20 -48.75 -15.09 9.49
C HIS A 20 -47.45 -15.14 8.68
N PHE A 21 -46.37 -14.58 9.22
CA PHE A 21 -45.02 -14.92 8.78
C PHE A 21 -44.71 -16.35 9.25
N ASP A 22 -44.56 -17.29 8.33
CA ASP A 22 -44.15 -18.64 8.65
C ASP A 22 -42.68 -18.65 9.11
N ARG A 23 -42.42 -19.31 10.24
CA ARG A 23 -41.05 -19.56 10.72
C ARG A 23 -40.21 -20.33 9.71
N ARG A 24 -40.80 -21.16 8.83
CA ARG A 24 -40.07 -21.81 7.73
C ARG A 24 -39.58 -20.80 6.71
N GLN A 25 -40.41 -19.86 6.27
CA GLN A 25 -39.99 -18.82 5.31
C GLN A 25 -38.88 -17.94 5.89
N PHE A 26 -38.91 -17.62 7.19
CA PHE A 26 -37.80 -16.93 7.85
C PHE A 26 -36.49 -17.74 7.86
N LEU A 27 -36.58 -19.05 8.10
CA LEU A 27 -35.42 -19.96 8.09
C LEU A 27 -34.89 -20.22 6.66
N GLU A 28 -35.75 -20.27 5.66
CA GLU A 28 -35.38 -20.40 4.24
C GLU A 28 -34.69 -19.13 3.72
N LEU A 29 -35.16 -17.95 4.11
CA LEU A 29 -34.46 -16.68 3.84
C LEU A 29 -33.09 -16.62 4.56
N GLY A 30 -33.04 -17.12 5.80
CA GLY A 30 -31.80 -17.28 6.56
C GLY A 30 -30.80 -18.24 5.91
N ALA A 31 -31.28 -19.33 5.30
CA ALA A 31 -30.44 -20.27 4.54
C ALA A 31 -29.89 -19.64 3.25
N ALA A 32 -30.69 -18.83 2.55
CA ALA A 32 -30.26 -18.11 1.35
C ALA A 32 -29.14 -17.09 1.65
N PHE A 33 -29.24 -16.32 2.74
CA PHE A 33 -28.17 -15.43 3.19
C PHE A 33 -26.96 -16.18 3.78
N GLY A 34 -27.19 -17.28 4.49
CA GLY A 34 -26.13 -18.11 5.08
C GLY A 34 -25.16 -18.71 4.05
N ALA A 35 -25.62 -18.93 2.81
CA ALA A 35 -24.78 -19.43 1.73
C ALA A 35 -23.75 -18.41 1.20
N VAL A 36 -24.03 -17.09 1.28
CA VAL A 36 -23.14 -16.04 0.75
C VAL A 36 -21.96 -15.76 1.69
N LEU A 37 -22.16 -15.95 3.01
CA LEU A 37 -21.10 -15.81 4.02
C LEU A 37 -20.00 -16.89 3.93
N ALA A 38 -20.22 -17.97 3.17
CA ALA A 38 -19.21 -19.00 2.91
C ALA A 38 -18.06 -18.53 2.00
N ALA A 39 -18.13 -17.30 1.46
CA ALA A 39 -17.06 -16.65 0.72
C ALA A 39 -16.14 -15.78 1.61
N GLN A 40 -16.25 -15.83 2.94
CA GLN A 40 -15.13 -15.42 3.81
C GLN A 40 -13.88 -16.16 3.35
N ALA A 41 -12.87 -15.41 2.90
CA ALA A 41 -11.68 -16.00 2.32
C ALA A 41 -10.97 -16.87 3.36
N VAL A 42 -11.16 -18.20 3.24
CA VAL A 42 -10.33 -19.19 3.92
C VAL A 42 -8.94 -19.01 3.36
N PHE A 43 -8.15 -18.15 4.03
CA PHE A 43 -6.71 -18.18 3.91
C PHE A 43 -6.31 -19.65 4.05
N PRO A 44 -5.63 -20.25 3.05
CA PRO A 44 -4.95 -21.51 3.29
C PRO A 44 -4.06 -21.25 4.50
N ALA A 45 -4.35 -21.93 5.62
CA ALA A 45 -3.52 -21.84 6.81
C ALA A 45 -2.12 -22.19 6.34
N LEU A 46 -1.22 -21.19 6.30
CA LEU A 46 -0.02 -21.25 5.47
C LEU A 46 0.69 -22.56 5.76
N ALA A 47 0.65 -23.48 4.78
CA ALA A 47 1.40 -24.71 4.80
C ALA A 47 2.85 -24.31 4.56
N LYS A 48 3.46 -23.72 5.61
CA LYS A 48 4.79 -23.14 5.59
C LYS A 48 5.77 -24.26 5.35
N ALA A 49 6.09 -24.48 4.06
CA ALA A 49 7.35 -25.05 3.67
C ALA A 49 8.41 -24.25 4.44
N ALA A 50 9.04 -24.89 5.42
CA ALA A 50 9.91 -24.19 6.36
C ALA A 50 11.04 -23.54 5.55
N PRO A 51 11.27 -22.21 5.68
CA PRO A 51 12.29 -21.52 4.91
C PRO A 51 13.64 -22.22 5.12
N THR A 52 14.32 -22.56 4.02
CA THR A 52 15.49 -23.45 4.07
C THR A 52 16.66 -22.77 4.76
N ARG A 53 16.87 -23.12 6.04
CA ARG A 53 17.88 -22.56 6.95
C ARG A 53 19.27 -22.45 6.31
N LYS A 54 19.69 -21.21 6.03
CA LYS A 54 20.94 -20.86 5.33
C LYS A 54 22.14 -20.89 6.26
N THR A 55 23.37 -20.96 5.73
CA THR A 55 24.54 -20.46 6.48
C THR A 55 24.59 -18.94 6.42
N LEU A 56 25.38 -18.31 7.29
CA LEU A 56 25.62 -16.86 7.22
C LEU A 56 26.24 -16.46 5.86
N ALA A 57 27.15 -17.27 5.33
CA ALA A 57 27.78 -17.03 4.03
C ALA A 57 26.77 -17.11 2.87
N ASP A 58 25.90 -18.12 2.84
CA ASP A 58 24.82 -18.21 1.83
C ASP A 58 23.91 -16.98 1.91
N CYS A 59 23.52 -16.59 3.13
CA CYS A 59 22.67 -15.43 3.40
C CYS A 59 23.31 -14.12 2.92
N GLN A 60 24.62 -13.94 3.09
CA GLN A 60 25.35 -12.75 2.69
C GLN A 60 25.65 -12.69 1.18
N ALA A 61 25.68 -13.83 0.50
CA ALA A 61 25.87 -13.94 -0.94
C ALA A 61 24.59 -13.71 -1.79
N MET A 62 23.40 -13.76 -1.18
CA MET A 62 22.13 -13.59 -1.89
C MET A 62 21.90 -12.14 -2.35
N THR A 63 21.33 -11.97 -3.55
CA THR A 63 20.82 -10.67 -4.02
C THR A 63 19.45 -10.37 -3.40
N PRO A 64 19.01 -9.09 -3.32
CA PRO A 64 17.67 -8.74 -2.86
C PRO A 64 16.53 -9.49 -3.59
N VAL A 65 16.67 -9.69 -4.90
CA VAL A 65 15.73 -10.48 -5.70
C VAL A 65 15.68 -11.94 -5.23
N GLN A 66 16.83 -12.57 -5.01
CA GLN A 66 16.91 -13.94 -4.47
C GLN A 66 16.37 -14.05 -3.03
N MET A 67 16.55 -13.04 -2.19
CA MET A 67 15.97 -13.01 -0.83
C MET A 67 14.44 -13.00 -0.89
N ALA A 68 13.87 -12.18 -1.77
CA ALA A 68 12.44 -12.08 -2.01
C ALA A 68 11.87 -13.38 -2.63
N ASP A 69 12.53 -13.96 -3.64
CA ASP A 69 12.12 -15.23 -4.26
C ASP A 69 12.18 -16.43 -3.29
N ALA A 70 13.08 -16.40 -2.31
CA ALA A 70 13.17 -17.42 -1.29
C ALA A 70 12.09 -17.31 -0.20
N SER A 71 11.35 -16.19 -0.11
CA SER A 71 10.40 -15.92 0.98
C SER A 71 8.99 -16.44 0.68
N PRO A 72 8.46 -17.40 1.47
CA PRO A 72 7.06 -17.84 1.35
C PRO A 72 6.06 -16.71 1.63
N HIS A 73 6.45 -15.72 2.44
CA HIS A 73 5.62 -14.56 2.78
C HIS A 73 5.51 -13.58 1.62
N VAL A 74 6.62 -13.30 0.93
CA VAL A 74 6.62 -12.45 -0.28
C VAL A 74 5.86 -13.16 -1.41
N ALA A 75 6.08 -14.47 -1.60
CA ALA A 75 5.34 -15.26 -2.59
C ALA A 75 3.82 -15.23 -2.34
N ALA A 76 3.36 -15.49 -1.11
CA ALA A 76 1.93 -15.45 -0.78
C ALA A 76 1.32 -14.04 -0.93
N SER A 77 2.07 -13.00 -0.57
CA SER A 77 1.66 -11.60 -0.80
C SER A 77 1.55 -11.31 -2.30
N TRP A 78 2.52 -11.77 -3.11
CA TRP A 78 2.54 -11.56 -4.55
C TRP A 78 1.38 -12.24 -5.27
N THR A 79 1.10 -13.51 -4.96
CA THR A 79 -0.08 -14.22 -5.47
C THR A 79 -1.36 -13.47 -5.13
N TYR A 80 -1.55 -13.08 -3.86
CA TYR A 80 -2.73 -12.33 -3.43
C TYR A 80 -2.91 -10.99 -4.18
N LEU A 81 -1.84 -10.24 -4.43
CA LEU A 81 -1.92 -8.99 -5.21
C LEU A 81 -2.30 -9.25 -6.68
N ARG A 82 -1.78 -10.32 -7.30
CA ARG A 82 -2.14 -10.71 -8.68
C ARG A 82 -3.60 -11.19 -8.76
N ASP A 83 -4.06 -11.96 -7.79
CA ASP A 83 -5.45 -12.41 -7.69
C ASP A 83 -6.40 -11.22 -7.53
N VAL A 84 -6.11 -10.28 -6.61
CA VAL A 84 -6.94 -9.08 -6.43
C VAL A 84 -6.91 -8.19 -7.68
N ALA A 85 -5.75 -7.99 -8.32
CA ALA A 85 -5.65 -7.25 -9.57
C ALA A 85 -6.52 -7.87 -10.69
N ALA A 86 -6.63 -9.20 -10.76
CA ALA A 86 -7.51 -9.87 -11.71
C ALA A 86 -9.02 -9.59 -11.46
N THR A 87 -9.41 -9.19 -10.24
CA THR A 87 -10.79 -8.82 -9.90
C THR A 87 -11.20 -7.38 -10.24
N ILE A 88 -10.28 -6.55 -10.74
CA ILE A 88 -10.63 -5.22 -11.25
C ILE A 88 -11.54 -5.41 -12.48
N ARG A 89 -12.70 -4.74 -12.51
CA ARG A 89 -13.70 -4.90 -13.57
C ARG A 89 -13.31 -4.07 -14.80
N ASP A 90 -12.90 -2.83 -14.60
CA ASP A 90 -12.42 -1.94 -15.67
C ASP A 90 -11.22 -2.58 -16.40
N PRO A 91 -11.30 -2.81 -17.73
CA PRO A 91 -10.26 -3.53 -18.46
C PRO A 91 -8.99 -2.70 -18.67
N GLN A 92 -9.09 -1.36 -18.74
CA GLN A 92 -7.94 -0.48 -18.89
C GLN A 92 -7.19 -0.38 -17.56
N ALA A 93 -7.89 -0.11 -16.46
CA ALA A 93 -7.29 -0.03 -15.13
C ALA A 93 -6.69 -1.38 -14.70
N ARG A 94 -7.36 -2.50 -14.99
CA ARG A 94 -6.80 -3.85 -14.79
C ARG A 94 -5.50 -4.05 -15.57
N SER A 95 -5.47 -3.65 -16.85
CA SER A 95 -4.27 -3.74 -17.69
C SER A 95 -3.13 -2.86 -17.18
N VAL A 96 -3.42 -1.63 -16.74
CA VAL A 96 -2.43 -0.70 -16.15
C VAL A 96 -1.84 -1.28 -14.87
N VAL A 97 -2.69 -1.77 -13.95
CA VAL A 97 -2.25 -2.40 -12.70
C VAL A 97 -1.39 -3.63 -12.96
N GLN A 98 -1.82 -4.52 -13.86
CA GLN A 98 -1.05 -5.72 -14.19
C GLN A 98 0.31 -5.36 -14.81
N ALA A 99 0.36 -4.38 -15.71
CA ALA A 99 1.60 -3.88 -16.30
C ALA A 99 2.54 -3.23 -15.27
N VAL A 100 2.03 -2.48 -14.29
CA VAL A 100 2.85 -1.94 -13.18
C VAL A 100 3.40 -3.04 -12.29
N LEU A 101 2.61 -4.06 -11.97
CA LEU A 101 3.08 -5.21 -11.18
C LEU A 101 4.18 -5.99 -11.92
N ASP A 102 3.99 -6.24 -13.22
CA ASP A 102 4.97 -6.99 -14.02
C ASP A 102 6.22 -6.18 -14.37
N ASN A 103 6.10 -4.85 -14.57
CA ASN A 103 7.22 -3.92 -14.78
C ASN A 103 6.86 -2.49 -14.27
N PRO A 104 7.28 -2.10 -13.04
CA PRO A 104 7.00 -0.78 -12.46
C PRO A 104 7.93 0.32 -13.03
N ALA A 105 8.06 0.35 -14.35
CA ALA A 105 8.91 1.28 -15.10
C ALA A 105 8.42 2.73 -14.98
N PRO A 106 9.32 3.73 -14.86
CA PRO A 106 8.96 5.14 -14.74
C PRO A 106 8.70 5.80 -16.09
N THR A 107 7.55 5.50 -16.71
CA THR A 107 7.23 5.98 -18.07
C THR A 107 7.03 7.49 -18.12
N LEU A 108 6.63 8.14 -17.02
CA LEU A 108 6.62 9.61 -16.86
C LEU A 108 7.97 10.25 -17.17
N ALA A 109 9.06 9.53 -16.92
CA ALA A 109 10.42 10.02 -17.16
C ALA A 109 10.74 10.13 -18.66
N ALA A 110 9.96 9.51 -19.56
CA ALA A 110 10.14 9.67 -21.00
C ALA A 110 9.92 11.12 -21.46
N ARG A 111 8.90 11.82 -20.95
CA ARG A 111 8.69 13.26 -21.19
C ARG A 111 9.88 14.09 -20.70
N LEU A 112 10.44 13.68 -19.56
CA LEU A 112 11.53 14.35 -18.86
C LEU A 112 12.91 13.91 -19.35
N ALA A 113 13.02 13.03 -20.36
CA ALA A 113 14.29 12.74 -21.02
C ALA A 113 14.78 13.96 -21.81
N ASP A 114 13.86 14.71 -22.44
CA ASP A 114 14.15 16.01 -23.04
C ASP A 114 14.64 17.04 -22.00
N ALA A 115 15.69 17.76 -22.34
CA ALA A 115 16.35 18.69 -21.44
C ALA A 115 15.55 19.97 -21.21
N ALA A 116 14.80 20.46 -22.20
CA ALA A 116 13.99 21.67 -22.08
C ALA A 116 12.76 21.43 -21.19
N ASN A 117 12.04 20.31 -21.43
CA ASN A 117 10.96 19.83 -20.56
C ASN A 117 11.45 19.66 -19.11
N ARG A 118 12.57 18.97 -18.90
CA ARG A 118 13.12 18.71 -17.56
C ARG A 118 13.56 19.99 -16.86
N ALA A 119 14.14 20.95 -17.58
CA ALA A 119 14.48 22.27 -17.04
C ALA A 119 13.24 23.09 -16.65
N ALA A 120 12.23 23.17 -17.52
CA ALA A 120 10.98 23.89 -17.25
C ALA A 120 10.22 23.29 -16.05
N VAL A 121 10.11 21.97 -15.97
CA VAL A 121 9.49 21.26 -14.84
C VAL A 121 10.27 21.49 -13.55
N CYS A 122 11.61 21.41 -13.59
CA CYS A 122 12.43 21.71 -12.41
C CYS A 122 12.26 23.16 -11.94
N GLN A 123 12.18 24.12 -12.87
CA GLN A 123 11.93 25.53 -12.58
C GLN A 123 10.54 25.75 -11.95
N GLU A 124 9.48 25.16 -12.50
CA GLU A 124 8.12 25.34 -11.99
C GLU A 124 7.94 24.70 -10.59
N LEU A 125 8.44 23.47 -10.39
CA LEU A 125 8.41 22.81 -9.09
C LEU A 125 9.20 23.60 -8.03
N SER A 126 10.32 24.22 -8.42
CA SER A 126 11.11 25.09 -7.53
C SER A 126 10.35 26.40 -7.21
N ALA A 127 9.73 27.02 -8.20
CA ALA A 127 8.97 28.26 -8.04
C ALA A 127 7.72 28.10 -7.16
N LYS A 128 7.12 26.91 -7.13
CA LYS A 128 6.02 26.55 -6.21
C LYS A 128 6.50 26.01 -4.85
N GLY A 129 7.82 25.92 -4.62
CA GLY A 129 8.40 25.39 -3.38
C GLY A 129 8.23 23.87 -3.19
N TYR A 130 7.85 23.13 -4.23
CA TYR A 130 7.69 21.67 -4.17
C TYR A 130 9.02 20.92 -4.17
N VAL A 131 10.10 21.52 -4.66
CA VAL A 131 11.47 21.01 -4.50
C VAL A 131 12.38 22.09 -3.94
N LYS A 132 13.42 21.67 -3.21
CA LYS A 132 14.45 22.55 -2.67
C LYS A 132 15.83 22.11 -3.19
N ASP A 133 16.63 23.07 -3.63
CA ASP A 133 18.01 22.88 -4.13
C ASP A 133 18.16 21.82 -5.27
N ALA A 134 17.08 21.52 -5.98
CA ALA A 134 17.06 20.58 -7.10
C ALA A 134 17.55 21.21 -8.40
N THR A 135 18.29 20.46 -9.19
CA THR A 135 18.67 20.77 -10.58
C THR A 135 17.93 19.85 -11.55
N PRO A 136 17.85 20.17 -12.86
CA PRO A 136 17.19 19.29 -13.82
C PRO A 136 17.80 17.87 -13.86
N GLU A 137 19.09 17.71 -13.58
CA GLU A 137 19.81 16.44 -13.54
C GLU A 137 19.53 15.64 -12.26
N THR A 138 19.08 16.32 -11.20
CA THR A 138 18.91 15.75 -9.85
C THR A 138 17.45 15.71 -9.40
N LEU A 139 16.51 16.21 -10.22
CA LEU A 139 15.07 16.22 -10.00
C LEU A 139 14.45 14.83 -9.84
N LEU A 140 14.97 13.82 -10.54
CA LEU A 140 14.44 12.46 -10.56
C LEU A 140 15.40 11.45 -9.90
N PRO A 141 14.92 10.30 -9.42
CA PRO A 141 15.78 9.15 -9.13
C PRO A 141 16.48 8.63 -10.40
N PRO A 142 17.66 8.00 -10.30
CA PRO A 142 18.42 7.52 -11.46
C PRO A 142 17.64 6.55 -12.37
N LEU A 143 17.77 6.70 -13.68
CA LEU A 143 17.14 5.86 -14.70
C LEU A 143 18.12 4.81 -15.22
N ALA A 144 18.35 3.75 -14.44
CA ALA A 144 19.40 2.76 -14.71
C ALA A 144 19.27 2.03 -16.07
N ALA A 145 18.06 1.94 -16.63
CA ALA A 145 17.76 1.26 -17.89
C ALA A 145 16.79 2.06 -18.79
N GLY A 146 16.74 3.39 -18.64
CA GLY A 146 15.76 4.24 -19.32
C GLY A 146 14.38 4.25 -18.66
N PRO A 147 13.36 4.85 -19.30
CA PRO A 147 12.01 4.99 -18.74
C PRO A 147 11.13 3.73 -18.87
N ASP A 148 11.49 2.80 -19.77
CA ASP A 148 10.67 1.62 -20.12
C ASP A 148 10.96 0.40 -19.24
N ALA A 149 11.96 0.46 -18.35
CA ALA A 149 12.37 -0.62 -17.47
C ALA A 149 12.55 -0.14 -16.02
N ALA A 150 11.93 -0.84 -15.07
CA ALA A 150 12.18 -0.62 -13.65
C ALA A 150 13.62 -1.01 -13.27
N PRO A 151 14.30 -0.29 -12.35
CA PRO A 151 15.62 -0.70 -11.87
C PRO A 151 15.57 -1.96 -10.99
N GLN A 152 14.40 -2.36 -10.48
CA GLN A 152 14.17 -3.60 -9.74
C GLN A 152 12.69 -4.04 -9.82
N PRO A 153 12.38 -5.35 -9.79
CA PRO A 153 11.00 -5.85 -9.76
C PRO A 153 10.21 -5.40 -8.52
N PHE A 154 8.93 -5.06 -8.69
CA PHE A 154 8.00 -4.68 -7.61
C PHE A 154 8.05 -5.67 -6.43
N ARG A 155 7.96 -6.97 -6.74
CA ARG A 155 8.04 -8.10 -5.80
C ARG A 155 9.35 -8.21 -4.99
N SER A 156 10.35 -7.37 -5.25
CA SER A 156 11.66 -7.36 -4.58
C SER A 156 12.04 -6.01 -3.98
N ALA A 157 11.28 -4.96 -4.29
CA ALA A 157 11.50 -3.61 -3.73
C ALA A 157 11.16 -3.55 -2.22
N PRO A 158 11.75 -2.61 -1.48
CA PRO A 158 11.35 -2.32 -0.10
C PRO A 158 10.06 -1.49 -0.06
N GLY A 159 9.27 -1.66 1.01
CA GLY A 159 8.03 -0.92 1.24
C GLY A 159 8.21 0.49 1.81
N SER A 160 9.43 0.87 2.23
CA SER A 160 9.84 2.27 2.42
C SER A 160 11.37 2.36 2.57
N GLY A 161 11.88 3.59 2.78
CA GLY A 161 13.31 3.86 2.97
C GLY A 161 13.97 3.11 4.13
N TYR A 162 15.28 2.91 4.02
CA TYR A 162 16.04 1.84 4.72
C TYR A 162 15.95 1.77 6.26
N GLN A 163 15.53 2.83 6.94
CA GLN A 163 15.40 2.88 8.42
C GLN A 163 13.93 3.01 8.89
N SER A 164 12.98 2.57 8.05
CA SER A 164 11.54 2.65 8.28
C SER A 164 10.85 1.29 8.03
N HIS A 165 9.52 1.26 8.07
CA HIS A 165 8.70 0.06 7.87
C HIS A 165 8.94 -0.64 6.53
N HIS A 166 8.72 -1.97 6.49
CA HIS A 166 8.83 -2.79 5.27
C HIS A 166 10.14 -2.63 4.47
N SER A 167 11.21 -2.12 5.07
CA SER A 167 12.47 -1.74 4.41
C SER A 167 13.43 -2.91 4.17
N TYR A 168 12.93 -3.97 3.54
CA TYR A 168 13.64 -5.22 3.23
C TYR A 168 13.20 -5.77 1.87
N PRO A 169 13.96 -6.70 1.25
CA PRO A 169 13.62 -7.21 -0.09
C PRO A 169 12.27 -7.93 -0.14
N GLY A 170 11.42 -7.50 -1.06
CA GLY A 170 10.02 -7.93 -1.17
C GLY A 170 9.07 -7.26 -0.17
N GLY A 171 9.57 -6.32 0.64
CA GLY A 171 8.77 -5.57 1.59
C GLY A 171 7.64 -4.77 0.96
N LEU A 172 7.81 -4.27 -0.28
CA LEU A 172 6.73 -3.58 -1.00
C LEU A 172 5.54 -4.51 -1.27
N ALA A 173 5.78 -5.75 -1.70
CA ALA A 173 4.71 -6.72 -1.90
C ALA A 173 3.99 -7.05 -0.58
N THR A 174 4.70 -7.14 0.54
CA THR A 174 4.07 -7.34 1.86
C THR A 174 3.29 -6.12 2.34
N HIS A 175 3.77 -4.90 2.07
CA HIS A 175 3.13 -3.62 2.38
C HIS A 175 1.81 -3.48 1.63
N THR A 176 1.85 -3.49 0.29
CA THR A 176 0.65 -3.39 -0.54
C THR A 176 -0.35 -4.53 -0.25
N ALA A 177 0.13 -5.74 0.09
CA ALA A 177 -0.75 -6.85 0.47
C ALA A 177 -1.38 -6.72 1.87
N CYS A 178 -0.75 -6.00 2.80
CA CYS A 178 -1.34 -5.59 4.07
C CYS A 178 -2.46 -4.57 3.81
N ASN A 179 -2.09 -3.47 3.15
CA ASN A 179 -2.97 -2.33 2.91
C ASN A 179 -4.21 -2.72 2.10
N MET A 180 -4.05 -3.55 1.06
CA MET A 180 -5.16 -4.06 0.26
C MET A 180 -6.17 -4.86 1.09
N LYS A 181 -5.72 -5.58 2.12
CA LYS A 181 -6.62 -6.31 3.05
C LYS A 181 -7.35 -5.34 3.98
N LEU A 182 -6.66 -4.31 4.46
CA LEU A 182 -7.27 -3.25 5.27
C LEU A 182 -8.32 -2.47 4.47
N SER A 183 -8.00 -2.01 3.26
CA SER A 183 -8.94 -1.30 2.37
C SER A 183 -10.16 -2.14 2.01
N LEU A 184 -9.99 -3.42 1.68
CA LEU A 184 -11.12 -4.30 1.38
C LEU A 184 -11.96 -4.60 2.63
N ALA A 185 -11.36 -4.77 3.80
CA ALA A 185 -12.10 -4.93 5.06
C ALA A 185 -12.89 -3.65 5.44
N ILE A 186 -12.34 -2.46 5.17
CA ILE A 186 -13.05 -1.18 5.38
C ILE A 186 -14.19 -1.02 4.36
N PHE A 187 -13.95 -1.37 3.10
CA PHE A 187 -14.96 -1.41 2.04
C PHE A 187 -16.15 -2.33 2.41
N ASP A 188 -15.86 -3.56 2.84
CA ASP A 188 -16.88 -4.52 3.28
C ASP A 188 -17.61 -4.01 4.53
N ALA A 189 -16.89 -3.48 5.52
CA ALA A 189 -17.50 -2.92 6.73
C ALA A 189 -18.40 -1.71 6.45
N TYR A 190 -18.05 -0.85 5.48
CA TYR A 190 -18.90 0.31 5.13
C TYR A 190 -20.21 -0.15 4.47
N ARG A 191 -20.16 -1.14 3.58
CA ARG A 191 -21.37 -1.78 3.03
C ARG A 191 -22.20 -2.42 4.14
N ASP A 192 -21.59 -3.25 4.98
CA ASP A 192 -22.31 -4.11 5.93
C ASP A 192 -22.83 -3.35 7.16
N VAL A 193 -22.23 -2.21 7.54
CA VAL A 193 -22.64 -1.38 8.68
C VAL A 193 -23.46 -0.15 8.27
N TYR A 194 -23.14 0.49 7.13
CA TYR A 194 -23.80 1.73 6.70
C TYR A 194 -24.72 1.58 5.48
N GLY A 195 -24.73 0.42 4.82
CA GLY A 195 -25.69 0.11 3.76
C GLY A 195 -25.44 0.81 2.42
N PHE A 196 -24.21 1.23 2.14
CA PHE A 196 -23.81 1.80 0.85
C PHE A 196 -22.58 1.10 0.26
N ASP A 197 -22.57 0.92 -1.06
CA ASP A 197 -21.38 0.46 -1.79
C ASP A 197 -20.48 1.64 -2.19
N LEU A 198 -19.17 1.42 -2.13
CA LEU A 198 -18.16 2.27 -2.76
C LEU A 198 -17.82 1.76 -4.17
N ASP A 199 -17.11 2.55 -4.97
CA ASP A 199 -16.47 1.99 -6.16
C ASP A 199 -15.25 1.14 -5.78
N ARG A 200 -15.47 -0.19 -5.73
CA ARG A 200 -14.43 -1.18 -5.47
C ARG A 200 -13.25 -1.09 -6.45
N ASP A 201 -13.47 -0.69 -7.70
CA ASP A 201 -12.38 -0.56 -8.67
C ASP A 201 -11.49 0.62 -8.31
N THR A 202 -12.08 1.76 -7.94
CA THR A 202 -11.34 2.90 -7.40
C THR A 202 -10.56 2.53 -6.13
N VAL A 203 -11.18 1.83 -5.15
CA VAL A 203 -10.48 1.39 -3.92
C VAL A 203 -9.31 0.44 -4.21
N VAL A 204 -9.50 -0.55 -5.09
CA VAL A 204 -8.44 -1.51 -5.43
C VAL A 204 -7.33 -0.85 -6.25
N VAL A 205 -7.66 -0.02 -7.24
CA VAL A 205 -6.64 0.63 -8.08
C VAL A 205 -5.85 1.66 -7.28
N SER A 206 -6.49 2.47 -6.44
CA SER A 206 -5.78 3.46 -5.62
C SER A 206 -4.80 2.81 -4.65
N GLN A 207 -5.24 1.79 -3.91
CA GLN A 207 -4.40 1.15 -2.90
C GLN A 207 -3.34 0.21 -3.50
N MET A 208 -3.55 -0.29 -4.73
CA MET A 208 -2.51 -1.08 -5.43
C MET A 208 -1.39 -0.19 -5.96
N LEU A 209 -1.67 1.09 -6.25
CA LEU A 209 -0.78 1.98 -7.00
C LEU A 209 -0.20 3.16 -6.20
N HIS A 210 -0.66 3.45 -4.98
CA HIS A 210 -0.15 4.56 -4.16
C HIS A 210 1.40 4.59 -4.10
N ASP A 211 1.99 3.41 -3.99
CA ASP A 211 3.43 3.18 -3.83
C ASP A 211 4.18 2.75 -5.10
N LEU A 212 3.57 2.85 -6.29
CA LEU A 212 4.08 2.17 -7.49
C LEU A 212 5.53 2.53 -7.87
N HIS A 213 6.05 3.69 -7.44
CA HIS A 213 7.44 4.11 -7.66
C HIS A 213 8.41 3.91 -6.48
N LYS A 214 8.00 3.25 -5.40
CA LYS A 214 8.97 2.70 -4.41
C LYS A 214 10.05 1.79 -5.05
N PRO A 215 9.78 0.99 -6.12
CA PRO A 215 10.84 0.29 -6.85
C PRO A 215 11.89 1.20 -7.50
N TRP A 216 11.51 2.39 -7.97
CA TRP A 216 12.43 3.34 -8.61
C TRP A 216 13.17 4.21 -7.60
N VAL A 217 12.46 4.74 -6.61
CA VAL A 217 12.98 5.64 -5.56
C VAL A 217 13.91 4.91 -4.59
N PHE A 218 13.54 3.70 -4.17
CA PHE A 218 14.28 2.89 -3.21
C PHE A 218 15.04 1.74 -3.88
N ALA A 219 15.69 2.01 -5.02
CA ALA A 219 16.58 1.06 -5.69
C ALA A 219 17.67 0.53 -4.73
N TRP A 220 17.91 -0.79 -4.72
CA TRP A 220 18.95 -1.42 -3.90
C TRP A 220 20.37 -1.05 -4.38
N GLY A 221 21.20 -0.54 -3.47
CA GLY A 221 22.62 -0.26 -3.69
C GLY A 221 23.52 -1.46 -3.41
N GLU A 222 24.79 -1.37 -3.81
CA GLU A 222 25.77 -2.47 -3.69
C GLU A 222 26.06 -2.89 -2.25
N SER A 223 25.90 -1.98 -1.28
CA SER A 223 25.99 -2.25 0.16
C SER A 223 24.83 -3.09 0.71
N GLY A 224 23.72 -3.19 -0.03
CA GLY A 224 22.47 -3.80 0.43
C GLY A 224 21.49 -2.82 1.08
N GLU A 225 21.81 -1.54 1.23
CA GLU A 225 20.81 -0.53 1.59
C GLU A 225 20.05 0.00 0.36
N SER A 226 18.84 0.52 0.55
CA SER A 226 18.10 1.19 -0.51
C SER A 226 18.53 2.66 -0.62
N ARG A 227 18.56 3.21 -1.85
CA ARG A 227 18.77 4.65 -2.11
C ARG A 227 17.98 5.53 -1.11
N PRO A 228 18.61 6.53 -0.47
CA PRO A 228 17.90 7.55 0.31
C PRO A 228 16.94 8.37 -0.57
N GLU A 229 15.72 8.55 -0.08
CA GLU A 229 14.68 9.35 -0.74
C GLU A 229 14.89 10.86 -0.52
N LYS A 230 14.50 11.65 -1.53
CA LYS A 230 14.38 13.10 -1.49
C LYS A 230 12.94 13.55 -1.19
N PRO A 231 12.74 14.75 -0.62
CA PRO A 231 11.42 15.34 -0.48
C PRO A 231 10.89 15.91 -1.81
N LEU A 232 9.58 15.81 -2.02
CA LEU A 232 8.83 16.42 -3.10
C LEU A 232 7.44 16.81 -2.59
N ALA A 233 7.04 18.07 -2.80
CA ALA A 233 5.75 18.63 -2.38
C ALA A 233 5.39 18.35 -0.90
N GLY A 234 6.38 18.42 -0.01
CA GLY A 234 6.23 18.21 1.43
C GLY A 234 6.17 16.74 1.89
N THR A 235 6.22 15.78 0.97
CA THR A 235 6.24 14.33 1.27
C THR A 235 7.46 13.66 0.60
N GLY A 236 7.55 12.33 0.64
CA GLY A 236 8.59 11.57 -0.08
C GLY A 236 8.37 11.56 -1.59
N GLU A 237 9.43 11.68 -2.40
CA GLU A 237 9.34 11.71 -3.87
C GLU A 237 8.56 10.52 -4.47
N HIS A 238 8.53 9.35 -3.82
CA HIS A 238 7.76 8.21 -4.33
C HIS A 238 6.26 8.50 -4.49
N HIS A 239 5.64 9.33 -3.64
CA HIS A 239 4.19 9.53 -3.70
C HIS A 239 3.76 10.42 -4.88
N PRO A 240 4.26 11.67 -5.06
CA PRO A 240 3.85 12.48 -6.21
C PRO A 240 4.38 11.92 -7.54
N LEU A 241 5.50 11.17 -7.56
CA LEU A 241 5.92 10.41 -8.73
C LEU A 241 4.94 9.27 -9.05
N SER A 242 4.44 8.52 -8.06
CA SER A 242 3.45 7.46 -8.28
C SER A 242 2.11 8.01 -8.78
N VAL A 243 1.67 9.16 -8.28
CA VAL A 243 0.48 9.86 -8.81
C VAL A 243 0.72 10.34 -10.25
N ALA A 244 1.91 10.89 -10.56
CA ALA A 244 2.26 11.33 -11.91
C ALA A 244 2.29 10.18 -12.94
N GLU A 245 2.80 9.00 -12.56
CA GLU A 245 2.80 7.81 -13.42
C GLU A 245 1.37 7.36 -13.74
N SER A 246 0.47 7.36 -12.75
CA SER A 246 -0.95 7.03 -12.96
C SER A 246 -1.67 8.01 -13.91
N ILE A 247 -1.30 9.30 -13.87
CA ILE A 247 -1.76 10.31 -14.83
C ILE A 247 -1.24 10.00 -16.24
N VAL A 248 0.05 9.68 -16.37
CA VAL A 248 0.70 9.35 -17.66
C VAL A 248 0.16 8.06 -18.26
N ARG A 249 -0.13 7.04 -17.44
CA ARG A 249 -0.80 5.79 -17.84
C ARG A 249 -2.32 5.95 -18.09
N GLY A 250 -2.85 7.18 -17.95
CA GLY A 250 -4.21 7.52 -18.35
C GLY A 250 -5.32 6.90 -17.51
N LEU A 251 -5.07 6.66 -16.21
CA LEU A 251 -6.10 6.14 -15.31
C LEU A 251 -7.24 7.15 -15.10
N PRO A 252 -8.48 6.68 -14.85
CA PRO A 252 -9.62 7.55 -14.52
C PRO A 252 -9.32 8.46 -13.33
N ALA A 253 -9.69 9.74 -13.43
CA ALA A 253 -9.42 10.74 -12.41
C ALA A 253 -9.85 10.35 -10.98
N PRO A 254 -11.01 9.69 -10.73
CA PRO A 254 -11.36 9.21 -9.39
C PRO A 254 -10.33 8.26 -8.77
N MET A 255 -9.69 7.41 -9.58
CA MET A 255 -8.64 6.48 -9.13
C MET A 255 -7.35 7.21 -8.76
N VAL A 256 -6.96 8.20 -9.58
CA VAL A 256 -5.77 9.04 -9.33
C VAL A 256 -5.95 9.94 -8.11
N VAL A 257 -7.14 10.52 -7.92
CA VAL A 257 -7.46 11.34 -6.74
C VAL A 257 -7.50 10.47 -5.48
N ALA A 258 -8.14 9.29 -5.54
CA ALA A 258 -8.13 8.36 -4.40
C ALA A 258 -6.72 7.85 -4.07
N GLN A 259 -5.86 7.64 -5.07
CA GLN A 259 -4.45 7.27 -4.89
C GLN A 259 -3.66 8.39 -4.19
N ALA A 260 -3.85 9.65 -4.62
CA ALA A 260 -3.19 10.79 -3.99
C ALA A 260 -3.55 10.93 -2.49
N CYS A 261 -4.73 10.49 -2.08
CA CYS A 261 -5.18 10.48 -0.69
C CYS A 261 -4.50 9.43 0.22
N ALA A 262 -3.56 8.60 -0.25
CA ALA A 262 -2.91 7.61 0.60
C ALA A 262 -2.21 8.23 1.83
N HIS A 263 -1.38 9.25 1.63
CA HIS A 263 -0.59 9.85 2.70
C HIS A 263 -1.34 10.86 3.60
N ASN A 264 -2.42 11.49 3.11
CA ASN A 264 -3.34 12.33 3.90
C ASN A 264 -4.68 12.46 3.16
N HIS A 265 -5.75 12.86 3.84
CA HIS A 265 -7.13 12.79 3.36
C HIS A 265 -7.84 14.16 3.37
N PRO A 266 -8.88 14.39 2.54
CA PRO A 266 -9.57 15.67 2.47
C PRO A 266 -10.63 15.83 3.58
N GLY A 267 -10.25 15.52 4.83
CA GLY A 267 -11.11 15.64 6.01
C GLY A 267 -11.08 17.02 6.68
N SER A 268 -10.08 17.84 6.38
CA SER A 268 -10.02 19.25 6.75
C SER A 268 -9.40 20.08 5.61
N PRO A 269 -9.60 21.40 5.57
CA PRO A 269 -8.98 22.26 4.55
C PRO A 269 -7.44 22.23 4.58
N LYS A 270 -6.83 21.96 5.74
CA LYS A 270 -5.36 21.83 5.86
C LYS A 270 -4.88 20.54 5.19
N ASP A 271 -5.59 19.45 5.44
CA ASP A 271 -5.19 18.11 5.02
C ASP A 271 -5.52 17.89 3.53
N GLU A 272 -6.62 18.47 3.05
CA GLU A 272 -6.93 18.58 1.62
C GLU A 272 -5.86 19.36 0.85
N ALA A 273 -5.34 20.47 1.40
CA ALA A 273 -4.31 21.28 0.74
C ALA A 273 -3.00 20.52 0.49
N GLU A 274 -2.66 19.53 1.34
CA GLU A 274 -1.52 18.64 1.12
C GLU A 274 -1.76 17.71 -0.10
N VAL A 275 -2.93 17.09 -0.18
CA VAL A 275 -3.32 16.25 -1.34
C VAL A 275 -3.38 17.05 -2.64
N VAL A 276 -3.98 18.26 -2.60
CA VAL A 276 -4.00 19.21 -3.72
C VAL A 276 -2.58 19.59 -4.15
N GLY A 277 -1.66 19.79 -3.20
CA GLY A 277 -0.25 20.04 -3.48
C GLY A 277 0.44 18.88 -4.20
N TRP A 278 0.17 17.63 -3.81
CA TRP A 278 0.72 16.44 -4.48
C TRP A 278 0.16 16.26 -5.89
N ILE A 279 -1.15 16.48 -6.09
CA ILE A 279 -1.77 16.45 -7.42
C ILE A 279 -1.21 17.56 -8.32
N LYS A 280 -1.03 18.78 -7.80
CA LYS A 280 -0.38 19.89 -8.54
C LYS A 280 1.04 19.52 -8.95
N ALA A 281 1.86 18.99 -8.04
CA ALA A 281 3.22 18.52 -8.36
C ALA A 281 3.24 17.39 -9.40
N ALA A 282 2.34 16.41 -9.26
CA ALA A 282 2.20 15.29 -10.18
C ALA A 282 1.75 15.72 -11.59
N ALA A 283 0.84 16.69 -11.69
CA ALA A 283 0.38 17.24 -12.95
C ALA A 283 1.49 18.00 -13.71
N ILE A 284 2.35 18.74 -13.00
CA ILE A 284 3.53 19.42 -13.57
C ILE A 284 4.54 18.41 -14.13
N LEU A 285 4.79 17.31 -13.40
CA LEU A 285 5.63 16.19 -13.85
C LEU A 285 5.06 15.48 -15.09
N ALA A 286 3.76 15.16 -15.08
CA ALA A 286 3.07 14.55 -16.20
C ALA A 286 2.91 15.49 -17.42
N GLY A 287 2.90 16.81 -17.20
CA GLY A 287 2.69 17.82 -18.25
C GLY A 287 1.23 18.02 -18.62
N VAL A 288 0.34 17.99 -17.63
CA VAL A 288 -1.11 18.13 -17.82
C VAL A 288 -1.68 19.26 -16.96
N ASP A 289 -2.80 19.82 -17.42
CA ASP A 289 -3.68 20.64 -16.59
C ASP A 289 -4.51 19.69 -15.67
N PRO A 290 -4.42 19.83 -14.32
CA PRO A 290 -5.14 18.98 -13.40
C PRO A 290 -6.66 19.25 -13.36
N GLU A 291 -7.11 20.47 -13.67
CA GLU A 291 -8.54 20.80 -13.73
C GLU A 291 -9.16 20.22 -15.00
N ALA A 292 -8.52 20.42 -16.15
CA ALA A 292 -8.96 19.81 -17.42
C ALA A 292 -8.88 18.27 -17.43
N LYS A 293 -8.11 17.67 -16.51
CA LYS A 293 -8.08 16.23 -16.24
C LYS A 293 -9.08 15.76 -15.18
N GLY A 294 -9.82 16.67 -14.52
CA GLY A 294 -10.76 16.34 -13.45
C GLY A 294 -10.11 15.83 -12.16
N LEU A 295 -8.83 16.14 -11.94
CA LEU A 295 -8.08 15.77 -10.74
C LEU A 295 -8.27 16.78 -9.59
N LEU A 296 -8.66 18.01 -9.92
CA LEU A 296 -8.98 19.10 -8.99
C LEU A 296 -10.32 19.73 -9.37
N ALA A 297 -10.95 20.43 -8.43
CA ALA A 297 -12.11 21.27 -8.70
C ALA A 297 -11.73 22.53 -9.51
N PRO A 298 -12.69 23.20 -10.19
CA PRO A 298 -12.44 24.46 -10.89
C PRO A 298 -11.79 25.53 -9.99
N GLY A 299 -10.71 26.14 -10.47
CA GLY A 299 -9.84 27.05 -9.72
C GLY A 299 -8.72 26.35 -8.95
N GLY A 300 -8.67 25.02 -8.91
CA GLY A 300 -7.51 24.23 -8.51
C GLY A 300 -7.22 24.14 -7.00
N GLU A 301 -8.04 24.75 -6.13
CA GLU A 301 -7.74 24.84 -4.69
C GLU A 301 -8.34 23.71 -3.83
N THR A 302 -9.22 22.86 -4.37
CA THR A 302 -9.77 21.68 -3.68
C THR A 302 -9.77 20.45 -4.59
N LEU A 303 -10.00 19.27 -4.00
CA LEU A 303 -10.36 18.09 -4.78
C LEU A 303 -11.76 18.26 -5.41
N PRO A 304 -12.11 17.46 -6.44
CA PRO A 304 -13.42 17.51 -7.06
C PRO A 304 -14.56 17.25 -6.06
N GLU A 305 -15.63 18.03 -6.14
CA GLU A 305 -16.82 17.85 -5.31
C GLU A 305 -17.90 17.00 -6.01
N PRO A 306 -18.62 16.11 -5.29
CA PRO A 306 -18.43 15.78 -3.87
C PRO A 306 -17.16 14.95 -3.62
N ARG A 307 -16.47 15.25 -2.51
CA ARG A 307 -15.24 14.55 -2.10
C ARG A 307 -15.51 13.05 -1.95
N ARG A 308 -14.76 12.24 -2.70
CA ARG A 308 -15.00 10.79 -2.81
C ARG A 308 -14.48 10.00 -1.63
N MET A 309 -15.33 9.13 -1.10
CA MET A 309 -15.05 8.31 0.09
C MET A 309 -13.93 7.29 -0.13
N GLU A 310 -13.69 6.85 -1.36
CA GLU A 310 -12.62 5.90 -1.69
C GLU A 310 -11.22 6.44 -1.37
N GLY A 311 -11.00 7.76 -1.42
CA GLY A 311 -9.75 8.38 -0.99
C GLY A 311 -9.50 8.24 0.51
N PHE A 312 -10.55 8.29 1.34
CA PHE A 312 -10.44 8.03 2.77
C PHE A 312 -10.16 6.55 3.06
N VAL A 313 -10.71 5.62 2.27
CA VAL A 313 -10.39 4.20 2.36
C VAL A 313 -8.95 3.91 1.95
N CYS A 314 -8.40 4.63 0.96
CA CYS A 314 -6.99 4.53 0.60
C CYS A 314 -6.06 5.09 1.69
N HIS A 315 -6.47 6.15 2.39
CA HIS A 315 -5.72 6.67 3.54
C HIS A 315 -5.71 5.71 4.74
N LEU A 316 -6.87 5.14 5.07
CA LEU A 316 -7.03 4.21 6.19
C LEU A 316 -6.42 2.84 5.88
N GLY A 317 -6.34 2.44 4.61
CA GLY A 317 -5.67 1.23 4.17
C GLY A 317 -4.14 1.30 4.27
N ASP A 318 -3.53 2.46 4.01
CA ASP A 318 -2.07 2.67 4.15
C ASP A 318 -1.62 2.93 5.60
N HIS A 319 -2.54 2.98 6.56
CA HIS A 319 -2.29 3.42 7.95
C HIS A 319 -1.49 2.43 8.84
N ASP A 320 -1.01 1.32 8.25
CA ASP A 320 -0.14 0.27 8.83
C ASP A 320 1.12 0.85 9.52
N TRP A 321 1.66 1.95 8.98
CA TRP A 321 2.90 2.60 9.44
C TRP A 321 2.90 2.96 10.93
N VAL A 322 1.73 3.19 11.54
CA VAL A 322 1.58 3.51 12.98
C VAL A 322 2.22 2.44 13.87
N LEU A 323 2.19 1.17 13.47
CA LEU A 323 2.84 0.08 14.20
C LEU A 323 4.08 -0.47 13.47
N SER A 324 4.09 -0.53 12.14
CA SER A 324 5.20 -1.14 11.40
C SER A 324 6.48 -0.28 11.38
N VAL A 325 6.37 1.05 11.51
CA VAL A 325 7.54 1.95 11.64
C VAL A 325 8.25 1.78 12.99
N PRO A 326 7.57 1.88 14.15
CA PRO A 326 8.23 1.63 15.43
C PRO A 326 8.69 0.17 15.58
N ALA A 327 7.94 -0.82 15.07
CA ALA A 327 8.37 -2.22 15.02
C ALA A 327 9.75 -2.39 14.34
N ALA A 328 9.95 -1.76 13.17
CA ALA A 328 11.25 -1.77 12.49
C ALA A 328 12.35 -1.09 13.33
N LYS A 329 12.08 0.12 13.84
CA LYS A 329 13.04 0.90 14.66
C LYS A 329 13.46 0.18 15.94
N TRP A 330 12.57 -0.57 16.58
CA TRP A 330 12.88 -1.38 17.77
C TRP A 330 13.63 -2.67 17.42
N CYS A 331 13.32 -3.32 16.30
CA CYS A 331 13.94 -4.61 15.95
C CYS A 331 15.34 -4.48 15.33
N ILE A 332 15.66 -3.40 14.61
CA ILE A 332 16.97 -3.25 13.94
C ILE A 332 18.14 -3.27 14.95
N PRO A 333 18.14 -2.53 16.08
CA PRO A 333 19.20 -2.61 17.09
C PRO A 333 19.27 -3.99 17.78
N VAL A 334 18.14 -4.66 17.96
CA VAL A 334 18.07 -6.01 18.55
C VAL A 334 18.72 -7.03 17.61
N LEU A 335 18.43 -6.95 16.30
CA LEU A 335 19.11 -7.76 15.28
C LEU A 335 20.61 -7.47 15.19
N ALA A 336 21.05 -6.22 15.33
CA ALA A 336 22.47 -5.88 15.34
C ALA A 336 23.21 -6.50 16.54
N ALA A 337 22.61 -6.44 17.74
CA ALA A 337 23.16 -7.10 18.92
C ALA A 337 23.22 -8.63 18.77
N ILE A 338 22.19 -9.24 18.15
CA ILE A 338 22.17 -10.68 17.83
C ILE A 338 23.24 -11.03 16.79
N ALA A 339 23.41 -10.21 15.74
CA ALA A 339 24.43 -10.41 14.70
C ALA A 339 25.86 -10.45 15.29
N ARG A 340 26.16 -9.58 16.26
CA ARG A 340 27.42 -9.63 17.01
C ARG A 340 27.54 -10.87 17.91
N GLU A 341 26.49 -11.18 18.68
CA GLU A 341 26.51 -12.21 19.75
C GLU A 341 26.25 -13.67 19.29
N ARG A 342 25.84 -13.87 18.04
CA ARG A 342 25.50 -15.18 17.44
C ARG A 342 26.09 -15.42 16.06
N TYR A 343 26.50 -14.36 15.36
CA TYR A 343 26.99 -14.43 13.98
C TYR A 343 28.39 -13.81 13.82
N GLY A 344 29.06 -13.48 14.94
CA GLY A 344 30.46 -13.05 14.99
C GLY A 344 30.76 -11.68 14.38
N MET A 345 29.74 -10.88 14.05
CA MET A 345 29.93 -9.61 13.35
C MET A 345 30.63 -8.55 14.21
N SER A 346 31.63 -7.89 13.64
CA SER A 346 32.32 -6.74 14.25
C SER A 346 31.46 -5.47 14.22
N GLU A 347 31.80 -4.47 15.03
CA GLU A 347 31.10 -3.16 14.99
C GLU A 347 31.18 -2.48 13.61
N THR A 348 32.22 -2.76 12.81
CA THR A 348 32.33 -2.34 11.40
C THR A 348 31.43 -3.12 10.45
N ASP A 349 31.10 -4.37 10.76
CA ASP A 349 30.15 -5.17 9.96
C ASP A 349 28.71 -4.70 10.18
N LEU A 350 28.40 -4.22 11.39
CA LEU A 350 27.06 -3.72 11.78
C LEU A 350 26.63 -2.44 11.04
N THR A 351 27.55 -1.71 10.42
CA THR A 351 27.28 -0.51 9.60
C THR A 351 27.54 -0.75 8.11
N ALA A 352 27.64 -2.02 7.69
CA ALA A 352 28.06 -2.40 6.34
C ALA A 352 27.29 -3.61 5.79
N LYS A 353 27.66 -4.00 4.57
CA LYS A 353 27.08 -5.11 3.80
C LYS A 353 26.89 -6.43 4.59
N PRO A 354 27.82 -6.88 5.46
CA PRO A 354 27.65 -8.14 6.18
C PRO A 354 26.41 -8.15 7.10
N PHE A 355 26.14 -7.07 7.84
CA PHE A 355 24.90 -6.93 8.60
C PHE A 355 23.71 -6.60 7.71
N TYR A 356 23.88 -5.75 6.70
CA TYR A 356 22.78 -5.34 5.82
C TYR A 356 22.17 -6.54 5.07
N SER A 357 22.99 -7.43 4.51
CA SER A 357 22.50 -8.67 3.89
C SER A 357 21.81 -9.60 4.90
N PHE A 358 22.34 -9.73 6.12
CA PHE A 358 21.71 -10.53 7.19
C PHE A 358 20.36 -9.97 7.62
N ARG A 359 20.29 -8.68 7.98
CA ARG A 359 19.07 -7.92 8.27
C ARG A 359 18.05 -8.10 7.15
N ASN A 360 18.45 -7.89 5.90
CA ASN A 360 17.57 -7.96 4.74
C ASN A 360 17.00 -9.35 4.51
N TYR A 361 17.82 -10.41 4.63
CA TYR A 361 17.33 -11.78 4.51
C TYR A 361 16.38 -12.13 5.65
N ILE A 362 16.76 -11.91 6.91
CA ILE A 362 15.91 -12.17 8.08
C ILE A 362 14.56 -11.44 7.94
N CYS A 363 14.58 -10.16 7.59
CA CYS A 363 13.36 -9.38 7.43
C CYS A 363 12.55 -9.76 6.18
N SER A 364 13.17 -10.24 5.10
CA SER A 364 12.45 -10.78 3.93
C SER A 364 11.75 -12.11 4.27
N GLN A 365 12.36 -12.96 5.11
CA GLN A 365 11.80 -14.25 5.52
C GLN A 365 10.82 -14.16 6.71
N ALA A 366 10.95 -13.16 7.59
CA ALA A 366 10.13 -13.02 8.79
C ALA A 366 9.18 -11.80 8.79
N THR A 367 9.54 -10.71 8.12
CA THR A 367 9.04 -9.32 8.34
C THR A 367 9.42 -8.71 9.69
N PHE A 368 9.52 -7.38 9.75
CA PHE A 368 9.65 -6.64 11.01
C PHE A 368 8.48 -6.89 11.98
N MET A 369 7.29 -7.21 11.48
CA MET A 369 6.11 -7.45 12.31
C MET A 369 6.22 -8.77 13.09
N ARG A 370 6.73 -9.85 12.48
CA ARG A 370 6.98 -11.12 13.21
C ARG A 370 8.17 -10.99 14.17
N LEU A 371 9.21 -10.24 13.79
CA LEU A 371 10.34 -9.93 14.69
C LEU A 371 9.86 -9.13 15.91
N TYR A 372 8.98 -8.15 15.72
CA TYR A 372 8.42 -7.36 16.83
C TYR A 372 7.41 -8.16 17.67
N GLN A 373 6.64 -9.06 17.06
CA GLN A 373 5.80 -10.02 17.78
C GLN A 373 6.66 -10.88 18.70
N ALA A 374 7.73 -11.51 18.20
CA ALA A 374 8.66 -12.28 19.02
C ALA A 374 9.39 -11.42 20.08
N TYR A 375 9.75 -10.17 19.75
CA TYR A 375 10.37 -9.24 20.70
C TYR A 375 9.44 -8.82 21.84
N SER A 376 8.15 -8.63 21.57
CA SER A 376 7.15 -8.23 22.57
C SER A 376 6.63 -9.39 23.42
N THR A 377 6.67 -10.63 22.94
CA THR A 377 6.31 -11.83 23.73
C THR A 377 7.47 -12.47 24.47
N GLU A 378 8.67 -12.52 23.88
CA GLU A 378 9.81 -13.33 24.34
C GLU A 378 11.12 -12.53 24.44
N GLY A 379 11.07 -11.21 24.23
CA GLY A 379 12.24 -10.33 24.29
C GLY A 379 13.29 -10.66 23.22
N LYS A 380 14.55 -10.33 23.51
CA LYS A 380 15.70 -10.63 22.63
C LYS A 380 15.84 -12.13 22.33
N ALA A 381 15.39 -13.01 23.23
CA ALA A 381 15.49 -14.46 23.06
C ALA A 381 14.61 -14.97 21.90
N GLY A 382 13.35 -14.52 21.81
CA GLY A 382 12.48 -14.89 20.68
C GLY A 382 13.00 -14.36 19.34
N VAL A 383 13.54 -13.14 19.30
CA VAL A 383 14.17 -12.57 18.10
C VAL A 383 15.42 -13.37 17.70
N ALA A 384 16.23 -13.81 18.67
CA ALA A 384 17.40 -14.65 18.41
C ALA A 384 16.99 -16.03 17.88
N ALA A 385 16.00 -16.69 18.50
CA ALA A 385 15.47 -17.97 18.05
C ALA A 385 14.91 -17.89 16.61
N LEU A 386 14.13 -16.84 16.31
CA LEU A 386 13.59 -16.59 14.97
C LEU A 386 14.68 -16.26 13.93
N ALA A 387 15.75 -15.57 14.31
CA ALA A 387 16.91 -15.39 13.43
C ALA A 387 17.65 -16.71 13.19
N GLU A 388 17.85 -17.49 14.27
CA GLU A 388 18.51 -18.79 14.24
C GLU A 388 17.69 -19.86 13.50
N GLU A 389 16.35 -19.79 13.43
CA GLU A 389 15.51 -20.61 12.52
C GLU A 389 15.92 -20.45 11.04
N LEU A 390 16.30 -19.23 10.66
CA LEU A 390 16.48 -18.80 9.27
C LEU A 390 17.93 -18.87 8.79
N VAL A 391 18.87 -18.55 9.67
CA VAL A 391 20.32 -18.55 9.40
C VAL A 391 21.02 -19.32 10.52
N LYS A 392 22.02 -20.14 10.18
CA LYS A 392 22.83 -20.86 11.17
C LYS A 392 23.78 -19.86 11.86
N PRO A 393 23.84 -19.82 13.19
CA PRO A 393 24.92 -19.12 13.91
C PRO A 393 26.27 -19.79 13.62
N VAL A 394 27.36 -19.11 14.01
CA VAL A 394 28.76 -19.55 13.80
C VAL A 394 29.42 -20.02 15.09
#